data_AF-A0A354G1J8-F1
#
_entry.id   AF-A0A354G1J8-F1
#
_cell.length_a   1.000
_cell.length_b   1.000
_cell.length_c   1.000
_cell.angle_alpha   90.00
_cell.angle_beta   90.00
_cell.angle_gamma   90.00
#
_symmetry.space_group_name_H-M   'P 1'
#
loop_
_entity.id
_entity.type
_entity.pdbx_description
1 polymer ?
#
loop_
_entity_poly.entity_id
_entity_poly.type
_entity_poly.pdbx_seq_one_letter_code
_entity_poly.pdbx_strand_id
1 'polypeptide(L)'
;MGLEYKKIEKTIKAFANHRRIQILELLGDNHEISVDGISKKLNVGFFTISDHIRKLSDAGLIEKKNKGRFVINSITKKGKYILSFCKMFK
;
A
#
# COMPACT_ATOMS: atom_id res chain seq x y z
N MET A 1 21.61 -14.01 -11.74
CA MET A 1 20.26 -14.50 -11.39
C MET A 1 19.27 -13.76 -12.27
N GLY A 2 18.44 -14.46 -13.04
CA GLY A 2 17.49 -13.86 -13.98
C GLY A 2 16.32 -13.17 -13.28
N LEU A 3 15.47 -12.50 -14.07
CA LEU A 3 14.26 -11.86 -13.55
C LEU A 3 13.27 -12.91 -13.03
N GLU A 4 12.75 -12.68 -11.83
CA GLU A 4 11.69 -13.50 -11.23
C GLU A 4 10.32 -13.00 -11.70
N TYR A 5 9.95 -13.29 -12.96
CA TYR A 5 8.78 -12.71 -13.64
C TYR A 5 7.47 -12.80 -12.83
N LYS A 6 7.18 -13.93 -12.17
CA LYS A 6 5.98 -14.08 -11.32
C LYS A 6 5.97 -13.14 -10.11
N LYS A 7 7.13 -12.87 -9.50
CA LYS A 7 7.24 -11.92 -8.38
C LYS A 7 7.04 -10.48 -8.85
N ILE A 8 7.54 -10.16 -10.04
CA ILE A 8 7.35 -8.86 -10.69
C ILE A 8 5.88 -8.66 -11.02
N GLU A 9 5.23 -9.62 -11.68
CA GLU A 9 3.81 -9.60 -12.01
C GLU A 9 2.94 -9.39 -10.77
N LYS A 10 3.18 -10.16 -9.69
CA LYS A 10 2.47 -9.99 -8.41
C LYS A 10 2.63 -8.57 -7.87
N THR A 11 3.83 -8.00 -7.97
CA THR A 11 4.10 -6.63 -7.50
C THR A 11 3.36 -5.60 -8.36
N ILE A 12 3.41 -5.71 -9.68
CA ILE A 12 2.72 -4.80 -10.61
C ILE A 12 1.21 -4.84 -10.38
N LYS A 13 0.62 -6.04 -10.36
CA LYS A 13 -0.81 -6.22 -10.08
C LYS A 13 -1.21 -5.71 -8.69
N ALA A 14 -0.28 -5.66 -7.73
CA ALA A 14 -0.55 -5.15 -6.39
C ALA A 14 -0.69 -3.63 -6.31
N PHE A 15 0.00 -2.85 -7.15
CA PHE A 15 -0.14 -1.38 -7.14
C PHE A 15 -0.96 -0.82 -8.30
N ALA A 16 -1.18 -1.58 -9.38
CA ALA A 16 -1.96 -1.15 -10.56
C ALA A 16 -3.47 -1.01 -10.27
N ASN A 17 -3.84 -0.06 -9.43
CA ASN A 17 -5.20 0.39 -9.13
C ASN A 17 -5.11 1.75 -8.44
N HIS A 18 -5.92 2.70 -8.90
CA HIS A 18 -5.88 4.08 -8.43
C HIS A 18 -6.00 4.24 -6.90
N ARG A 19 -6.86 3.47 -6.21
CA ARG A 19 -6.99 3.54 -4.74
C ARG A 19 -5.74 3.04 -4.03
N ARG A 20 -5.11 1.97 -4.52
CA ARG A 20 -3.87 1.44 -3.93
C ARG A 20 -2.69 2.41 -4.11
N ILE A 21 -2.64 3.13 -5.22
CA ILE A 21 -1.66 4.21 -5.42
C ILE A 21 -1.92 5.36 -4.44
N GLN A 22 -3.18 5.77 -4.25
CA GLN A 22 -3.55 6.79 -3.24
C GLN A 22 -3.18 6.36 -1.81
N ILE A 23 -3.35 5.08 -1.47
CA ILE A 23 -2.91 4.54 -0.16
C ILE A 23 -1.39 4.64 -0.01
N LEU A 24 -0.63 4.27 -1.04
CA LEU A 24 0.83 4.40 -1.01
C LEU A 24 1.28 5.86 -0.88
N GLU A 25 0.64 6.79 -1.60
CA GLU A 25 0.91 8.23 -1.51
C GLU A 25 0.61 8.73 -0.09
N LEU A 26 -0.57 8.40 0.45
CA LEU A 26 -0.99 8.80 1.79
C LEU A 26 -0.05 8.30 2.90
N LEU A 27 0.42 7.05 2.80
CA LEU A 27 1.39 6.44 3.73
C LEU A 27 2.83 6.93 3.51
N GLY A 28 3.14 7.44 2.31
CA GLY A 28 4.41 8.10 2.02
C GLY A 28 4.56 9.43 2.76
N ASP A 29 3.45 10.17 2.88
CA ASP A 29 3.42 11.49 3.54
C ASP A 29 3.19 11.39 5.06
N ASN A 30 2.55 10.32 5.54
CA ASN A 30 2.29 10.07 6.97
C ASN A 30 2.78 8.66 7.33
N HIS A 31 3.82 8.57 8.16
CA HIS A 31 4.58 7.32 8.35
C HIS A 31 3.75 6.14 8.87
N GLU A 32 2.65 6.37 9.60
CA GLU A 32 1.84 5.30 10.20
C GLU A 32 0.36 5.70 10.28
N ILE A 33 -0.54 4.91 9.67
CA ILE A 33 -2.00 5.18 9.71
C ILE A 33 -2.78 3.87 9.91
N SER A 34 -3.83 3.91 10.72
CA SER A 34 -4.76 2.79 10.87
C SER A 34 -5.61 2.57 9.61
N VAL A 35 -6.18 1.37 9.46
CA VAL A 35 -7.13 1.05 8.37
C VAL A 35 -8.30 2.06 8.35
N ASP A 36 -8.87 2.34 9.52
CA ASP A 36 -9.94 3.34 9.71
C ASP A 36 -9.48 4.76 9.32
N GLY A 37 -8.26 5.14 9.68
CA GLY A 37 -7.70 6.43 9.31
C GLY A 37 -7.55 6.58 7.78
N ILE A 38 -7.08 5.53 7.10
CA ILE A 38 -6.98 5.51 5.62
C ILE A 38 -8.38 5.59 4.99
N SER A 39 -9.34 4.83 5.52
CA SER A 39 -10.75 4.86 5.09
C SER A 39 -11.36 6.25 5.17
N LYS A 40 -11.17 6.94 6.30
CA LYS A 40 -11.64 8.32 6.50
C LYS A 40 -10.94 9.31 5.56
N LYS A 41 -9.61 9.26 5.46
CA LYS A 41 -8.83 10.20 4.64
C LYS A 41 -9.12 10.06 3.14
N LEU A 42 -9.39 8.85 2.65
CA LEU A 42 -9.69 8.61 1.23
C LEU A 42 -11.18 8.61 0.90
N ASN A 43 -12.05 8.71 1.91
CA ASN A 43 -13.50 8.56 1.80
C ASN A 43 -13.90 7.26 1.05
N VAL A 44 -13.36 6.14 1.50
CA VAL A 44 -13.61 4.79 0.93
C VAL A 44 -13.98 3.84 2.07
N GLY A 45 -14.93 2.94 1.84
CA GLY A 45 -15.41 2.00 2.84
C GLY A 45 -14.30 1.15 3.50
N PHE A 46 -14.46 0.88 4.79
CA PHE A 46 -13.47 0.18 5.61
C PHE A 46 -13.06 -1.18 5.04
N PHE A 47 -14.02 -2.02 4.64
CA PHE A 47 -13.74 -3.35 4.09
C PHE A 47 -12.97 -3.28 2.76
N THR A 48 -13.31 -2.30 1.91
CA THR A 48 -12.60 -2.04 0.65
C THR A 48 -11.16 -1.62 0.90
N ILE A 49 -10.92 -0.72 1.85
CA ILE A 49 -9.56 -0.32 2.25
C ILE A 49 -8.80 -1.49 2.86
N SER A 50 -9.46 -2.31 3.70
CA SER A 50 -8.85 -3.51 4.28
C SER A 50 -8.37 -4.49 3.21
N ASP A 51 -9.17 -4.73 2.16
CA ASP A 51 -8.77 -5.58 1.03
C ASP A 51 -7.61 -4.97 0.22
N HIS A 52 -7.63 -3.66 -0.01
CA HIS A 52 -6.52 -2.95 -0.67
C HIS A 52 -5.21 -3.05 0.13
N ILE A 53 -5.28 -2.84 1.45
CA ILE A 53 -4.16 -2.98 2.38
C ILE A 53 -3.63 -4.41 2.36
N ARG A 54 -4.51 -5.41 2.39
CA ARG A 54 -4.12 -6.82 2.28
C ARG A 54 -3.32 -7.08 0.99
N LYS A 55 -3.84 -6.67 -0.17
CA LYS A 55 -3.16 -6.85 -1.46
C LYS A 55 -1.80 -6.14 -1.53
N LEU A 56 -1.68 -4.94 -0.97
CA LEU A 56 -0.42 -4.20 -0.89
C LEU A 56 0.59 -4.90 0.05
N SER A 57 0.11 -5.41 1.18
CA SER A 57 0.92 -6.12 2.17
C SER A 57 1.39 -7.48 1.66
N ASP A 58 0.52 -8.23 0.99
CA ASP A 58 0.84 -9.53 0.37
C ASP A 58 1.95 -9.40 -0.70
N ALA A 59 2.13 -8.21 -1.28
CA ALA A 59 3.20 -7.87 -2.23
C ALA A 59 4.43 -7.21 -1.58
N GLY A 60 4.40 -7.00 -0.26
CA GLY A 60 5.48 -6.37 0.51
C GLY A 60 5.64 -4.87 0.26
N LEU A 61 4.59 -4.18 -0.20
CA LEU A 61 4.62 -2.73 -0.45
C LEU A 61 4.29 -1.92 0.82
N ILE A 62 3.50 -2.50 1.71
CA ILE A 62 3.22 -1.95 3.04
C ILE A 62 3.41 -3.04 4.10
N GLU A 63 3.69 -2.62 5.32
CA GLU A 63 3.74 -3.48 6.50
C GLU A 63 2.60 -3.15 7.44
N LYS A 64 2.19 -4.14 8.24
CA LYS A 64 1.09 -4.05 9.20
C LYS A 64 1.63 -4.32 10.60
N LYS A 65 1.30 -3.46 11.55
CA LYS A 65 1.66 -3.61 12.97
C LYS A 65 0.39 -3.54 13.82
N ASN A 66 0.21 -4.56 14.66
CA ASN A 66 -0.88 -4.54 15.64
C ASN A 66 -0.53 -3.57 16.76
N LYS A 67 -1.45 -2.66 17.08
CA LYS A 67 -1.35 -1.69 18.18
C LYS A 67 -2.67 -1.71 18.95
N GLY A 68 -2.75 -2.59 19.94
CA GLY A 68 -3.99 -2.88 20.66
C GLY A 68 -5.06 -3.39 19.69
N ARG A 69 -6.20 -2.68 19.62
CA ARG A 69 -7.32 -3.02 18.72
C ARG A 69 -7.13 -2.52 17.27
N PHE A 70 -6.07 -1.76 17.01
CA PHE A 70 -5.83 -1.16 15.70
C PHE A 70 -4.75 -1.90 14.92
N VAL A 71 -4.93 -1.99 13.60
CA VAL A 71 -3.88 -2.37 12.64
C VAL A 71 -3.33 -1.09 12.04
N ILE A 72 -2.09 -0.78 12.38
CA ILE A 72 -1.32 0.35 11.86
C ILE A 72 -0.57 -0.09 10.61
N ASN A 73 -0.58 0.75 9.59
CA ASN A 73 0.04 0.49 8.30
C ASN A 73 1.11 1.53 8.03
N SER A 74 2.25 1.08 7.52
CA SER A 74 3.38 1.92 7.09
C SER A 74 3.90 1.43 5.73
N ILE A 75 4.49 2.34 4.96
CA ILE A 75 5.05 2.03 3.65
C ILE A 75 6.44 1.40 3.80
N THR A 76 6.69 0.28 3.11
CA THR A 76 8.02 -0.36 3.13
C THR A 76 9.00 0.39 2.22
N LYS A 77 10.30 0.08 2.32
CA LYS A 77 11.31 0.56 1.35
C LYS A 77 10.93 0.23 -0.10
N LYS A 78 10.41 -0.99 -0.35
CA LYS A 78 9.90 -1.40 -1.67
C LYS A 78 8.70 -0.56 -2.10
N GLY A 79 7.76 -0.30 -1.18
CA GLY A 79 6.62 0.59 -1.42
C GLY A 79 7.06 2.00 -1.82
N LYS A 80 8.06 2.57 -1.15
CA LYS A 80 8.62 3.90 -1.49
C LYS A 80 9.20 3.96 -2.90
N TYR A 81 9.89 2.91 -3.35
CA TYR A 81 10.37 2.83 -4.74
C TYR A 81 9.22 2.78 -5.75
N ILE A 82 8.19 1.98 -5.49
CA ILE A 82 6.99 1.92 -6.34
C ILE A 82 6.25 3.27 -6.37
N LEU A 83 6.11 3.93 -5.22
CA LEU A 83 5.50 5.27 -5.16
C LEU A 83 6.30 6.28 -5.99
N SER A 84 7.64 6.23 -5.89
CA SER A 84 8.53 7.10 -6.69
C SER A 84 8.37 6.84 -8.18
N PHE A 85 8.30 5.57 -8.59
CA PHE A 85 7.99 5.17 -9.96
C PHE A 85 6.63 5.72 -10.42
N CYS A 86 5.57 5.57 -9.62
CA CYS A 86 4.25 6.13 -9.97
C CYS A 86 4.27 7.67 -10.11
N LYS A 87 5.10 8.37 -9.32
CA LYS A 87 5.25 9.83 -9.40
C LYS A 87 5.93 10.29 -10.69
N MET A 88 6.60 9.41 -11.44
CA MET A 88 7.20 9.75 -12.75
C MET A 88 6.17 9.99 -13.86
N PHE A 89 4.91 9.62 -13.64
CA PHE A 89 3.81 9.83 -14.59
C PHE A 89 3.01 11.11 -14.31
N LYS A 90 3.49 11.97 -13.39
CA LYS A 90 2.95 13.32 -13.15
C LYS A 90 3.61 14.34 -14.07
#